data_AF-A0A1W9LLR0-F1
#
_entry.id   AF-A0A1W9LLR0-F1
#
_cell.length_a   1.000
_cell.length_b   1.000
_cell.length_c   1.000
_cell.angle_alpha   90.00
_cell.angle_beta   90.00
_cell.angle_gamma   90.00
#
_symmetry.space_group_name_H-M   'P 1'
#
loop_
_entity.id
_entity.type
_entity.pdbx_description
1 polymer ?
#
loop_
_entity_poly.entity_id
_entity_poly.type
_entity_poly.pdbx_seq_one_letter_code
_entity_poly.pdbx_strand_id
1 'polypeptide(L)'
;MPNPHNGETSVFRIAGLNDQDVWQIGDCEVAARRGKPLLGRADIRALNVVSKDLQIVPNEPPPQHANIVGWPDEKSKQLQIAVELAAEAQFHPKP
;
A
#
# COMPACT_ATOMS: atom_id res chain seq x y z
N MET A 1 -2.19 -7.72 2.27
CA MET A 1 -3.36 -8.30 2.96
C MET A 1 -4.10 -7.18 3.65
N PRO A 2 -5.44 -7.19 3.62
CA PRO A 2 -6.25 -6.20 4.34
C PRO A 2 -6.10 -6.36 5.85
N ASN A 3 -6.29 -5.26 6.58
CA ASN A 3 -6.35 -5.26 8.03
C ASN A 3 -7.63 -6.01 8.47
N PRO A 4 -7.52 -6.97 9.43
CA PRO A 4 -8.65 -7.81 9.83
C PRO A 4 -9.80 -7.07 10.52
N HIS A 5 -9.58 -5.83 10.99
CA HIS A 5 -10.60 -5.04 11.68
C HIS A 5 -11.49 -4.24 10.74
N ASN A 6 -10.97 -3.77 9.61
CA ASN A 6 -11.70 -2.90 8.68
C ASN A 6 -11.76 -3.44 7.23
N GLY A 7 -11.00 -4.49 6.90
CA GLY A 7 -10.99 -5.06 5.54
C GLY A 7 -10.21 -4.21 4.53
N GLU A 8 -9.37 -3.27 4.97
CA GLU A 8 -8.69 -2.31 4.09
C GLU A 8 -7.16 -2.48 4.13
N THR A 9 -6.48 -2.14 3.04
CA THR A 9 -5.01 -2.04 3.01
C THR A 9 -4.60 -0.57 2.87
N SER A 10 -3.96 0.00 3.89
CA SER A 10 -3.40 1.36 3.86
C SER A 10 -2.22 1.45 2.89
N VAL A 11 -2.23 2.49 2.05
CA VAL A 11 -1.21 2.79 1.04
C VAL A 11 -1.02 4.30 0.89
N PHE A 12 0.03 4.70 0.17
CA PHE A 12 0.24 6.08 -0.26
C PHE A 12 0.24 6.16 -1.78
N ARG A 13 -0.41 7.20 -2.31
CA ARG A 13 -0.32 7.54 -3.73
C ARG A 13 1.00 8.26 -3.96
N ILE A 14 1.76 7.80 -4.95
CA ILE A 14 3.13 8.32 -5.21
C ILE A 14 3.29 8.87 -6.63
N ALA A 15 2.20 8.98 -7.39
CA ALA A 15 2.25 9.48 -8.75
C ALA A 15 2.74 10.93 -8.79
N GLY A 16 3.77 11.21 -9.58
CA GLY A 16 4.38 12.54 -9.70
C GLY A 16 5.41 12.87 -8.62
N LEU A 17 5.67 11.96 -7.67
CA LEU A 17 6.75 12.12 -6.70
C LEU A 17 8.07 11.56 -7.23
N ASN A 18 9.18 12.15 -6.76
CA ASN A 18 10.50 11.56 -6.94
C ASN A 18 10.78 10.52 -5.84
N ASP A 19 11.88 9.76 -5.98
CA ASP A 19 12.22 8.70 -5.04
C ASP A 19 12.44 9.19 -3.59
N GLN A 20 13.07 10.35 -3.43
CA GLN A 20 13.35 10.96 -2.13
C GLN A 20 12.05 11.33 -1.41
N ASP A 21 11.08 11.93 -2.11
CA ASP A 21 9.80 12.33 -1.55
C ASP A 21 8.99 11.10 -1.09
N VAL A 22 9.04 10.00 -1.84
CA VAL A 22 8.37 8.75 -1.45
C VAL A 22 9.00 8.17 -0.19
N TRP A 23 10.33 8.18 -0.09
CA TRP A 23 11.01 7.75 1.14
C TRP A 23 10.69 8.66 2.32
N GLN A 24 10.59 9.98 2.11
CA GLN A 24 10.24 10.92 3.15
C GLN A 24 8.83 10.67 3.70
N ILE A 25 7.85 10.37 2.83
CA ILE A 25 6.51 9.94 3.27
C ILE A 25 6.62 8.71 4.17
N GLY A 26 7.39 7.71 3.74
CA GLY A 26 7.61 6.51 4.55
C GLY A 26 8.23 6.83 5.92
N ASP A 27 9.26 7.67 5.96
CA ASP A 27 9.97 8.00 7.19
C ASP A 27 9.08 8.79 8.17
N CYS A 28 8.36 9.80 7.67
CA CYS A 28 7.51 10.67 8.47
C CYS A 28 6.18 10.02 8.87
N GLU A 29 5.52 9.32 7.95
CA GLU A 29 4.14 8.87 8.15
C GLU A 29 4.02 7.40 8.55
N VAL A 30 5.06 6.59 8.34
CA VAL A 30 5.05 5.16 8.68
C VAL A 30 6.06 4.83 9.77
N ALA A 31 7.34 5.14 9.55
CA ALA A 31 8.42 4.79 10.48
C ALA A 31 8.28 5.53 11.82
N ALA A 32 8.17 6.86 11.77
CA ALA A 32 8.04 7.69 12.97
C ALA A 32 6.78 7.32 13.78
N ARG A 33 5.63 7.14 13.11
CA ARG A 33 4.36 6.77 13.79
C ARG A 33 4.42 5.38 14.44
N ARG A 34 5.14 4.44 13.85
CA ARG A 34 5.29 3.07 14.39
C ARG A 34 6.44 2.94 15.39
N GLY A 35 7.32 3.93 15.49
CA GLY A 35 8.56 3.83 16.26
C GLY A 35 9.48 2.71 15.77
N LYS A 36 9.48 2.42 14.46
CA LYS A 36 10.23 1.31 13.85
C LYS A 36 10.91 1.76 12.56
N PRO A 37 12.13 1.29 12.26
CA PRO A 37 12.80 1.63 11.00
C PRO A 37 12.03 1.07 9.80
N LEU A 38 12.08 1.80 8.68
CA LEU A 38 11.69 1.24 7.40
C LEU A 38 12.79 0.32 6.86
N LEU A 39 12.40 -0.87 6.43
CA LEU A 39 13.31 -1.84 5.80
C LEU A 39 13.26 -1.77 4.27
N GLY A 40 12.16 -1.25 3.73
CA GLY A 40 11.92 -1.15 2.31
C GLY A 40 10.53 -0.60 2.02
N ARG A 41 10.23 -0.40 0.74
CA ARG A 41 8.90 -0.10 0.22
C ARG A 41 8.59 -0.98 -0.99
N ALA A 42 7.31 -1.11 -1.31
CA ALA A 42 6.85 -1.80 -2.50
C ALA A 42 5.97 -0.83 -3.31
N ASP A 43 6.34 -0.61 -4.55
CA ASP A 43 5.64 0.27 -5.47
C ASP A 43 4.80 -0.60 -6.42
N ILE A 44 3.50 -0.31 -6.55
CA ILE A 44 2.59 -1.07 -7.42
C ILE A 44 1.76 -0.11 -8.27
N ARG A 45 1.51 -0.48 -9.53
CA ARG A 45 0.65 0.30 -10.41
C ARG A 45 -0.80 0.19 -9.96
N ALA A 46 -1.51 1.32 -9.91
CA ALA A 46 -2.94 1.36 -9.58
C ALA A 46 -3.79 0.43 -10.47
N LEU A 47 -3.41 0.29 -11.75
CA LEU A 47 -4.09 -0.62 -12.68
C LEU A 47 -4.08 -2.08 -12.21
N ASN A 48 -2.99 -2.53 -11.58
CA ASN A 48 -2.86 -3.90 -11.08
C ASN A 48 -3.78 -4.15 -9.88
N VAL A 49 -4.09 -3.10 -9.10
CA VAL A 49 -5.06 -3.17 -8.00
C VAL A 49 -6.48 -3.23 -8.56
N VAL A 50 -6.83 -2.34 -9.48
CA VAL A 50 -8.19 -2.27 -10.07
C VAL A 50 -8.52 -3.50 -10.91
N SER A 51 -7.53 -4.14 -11.56
CA SER A 51 -7.73 -5.39 -12.30
C SER A 51 -8.06 -6.60 -11.43
N LYS A 52 -7.98 -6.47 -10.09
CA LYS A 52 -8.39 -7.47 -9.10
C LYS A 52 -9.75 -7.15 -8.48
N ASP A 53 -10.55 -6.30 -9.13
CA ASP A 53 -11.84 -5.79 -8.64
C ASP A 53 -11.74 -5.04 -7.30
N LEU A 54 -10.54 -4.57 -6.95
CA LEU A 54 -10.30 -3.72 -5.79
C LEU A 54 -10.38 -2.23 -6.17
N GLN A 55 -10.55 -1.38 -5.18
CA GLN A 55 -10.63 0.08 -5.37
C GLN A 55 -9.57 0.79 -4.54
N ILE A 56 -9.04 1.91 -5.05
CA ILE A 56 -8.13 2.80 -4.31
C ILE A 56 -8.92 4.06 -3.96
N VAL A 57 -9.22 4.23 -2.67
CA VAL A 57 -10.03 5.35 -2.17
C VAL A 57 -9.14 6.29 -1.36
N PRO A 58 -9.01 7.58 -1.72
CA PRO A 58 -8.28 8.56 -0.92
C PRO A 58 -8.82 8.61 0.52
N ASN A 59 -7.93 8.65 1.50
CA ASN A 59 -8.30 8.65 2.92
C ASN A 59 -7.34 9.54 3.72
N GLU A 60 -7.39 10.85 3.50
CA GLU A 60 -6.50 11.81 4.15
C GLU A 60 -7.12 12.31 5.47
N PRO A 61 -6.32 12.64 6.51
CA PRO A 61 -4.85 12.70 6.57
C PRO A 61 -4.17 11.33 6.89
N PRO A 62 -2.85 11.18 6.63
CA PRO A 62 -1.91 12.18 6.09
C PRO A 62 -2.05 12.43 4.57
N PRO A 63 -1.40 13.49 4.02
CA PRO A 63 -1.47 13.78 2.59
C PRO A 63 -1.09 12.57 1.74
N GLN A 64 -1.79 12.39 0.61
CA GLN A 64 -1.59 11.29 -0.33
C GLN A 64 -1.93 9.89 0.22
N HIS A 65 -2.40 9.77 1.47
CA HIS A 65 -2.88 8.51 2.02
C HIS A 65 -4.16 8.05 1.28
N ALA A 66 -4.23 6.75 1.05
CA ALA A 66 -5.37 6.08 0.46
C ALA A 66 -5.50 4.67 1.02
N ASN A 67 -6.68 4.08 0.87
CA ASN A 67 -6.94 2.70 1.21
C ASN A 67 -7.26 1.90 -0.05
N ILE A 68 -6.69 0.71 -0.16
CA ILE A 68 -7.19 -0.33 -1.05
C ILE A 68 -8.36 -1.02 -0.34
N VAL A 69 -9.55 -0.95 -0.93
CA VAL A 69 -10.82 -1.49 -0.41
C VAL A 69 -11.44 -2.48 -1.40
N GLY A 70 -12.53 -3.13 -1.00
CA GLY A 70 -13.23 -4.12 -1.84
C GLY A 70 -12.63 -5.53 -1.76
N TRP A 71 -11.80 -5.82 -0.76
CA TRP A 71 -11.28 -7.16 -0.54
C TRP A 71 -12.42 -8.16 -0.28
N PRO A 72 -12.34 -9.40 -0.79
CA PRO A 72 -13.33 -10.42 -0.51
C PRO A 72 -13.30 -10.84 0.97
N ASP A 73 -14.43 -11.26 1.53
CA ASP A 73 -14.49 -11.73 2.93
C ASP A 73 -13.71 -13.04 3.17
N GLU A 74 -13.57 -13.85 2.13
CA GLU A 74 -12.92 -15.16 2.21
C GLU A 74 -11.39 -15.01 2.28
N LYS A 75 -10.79 -15.43 3.41
CA LYS A 75 -9.35 -15.28 3.67
C LYS A 75 -8.44 -15.94 2.62
N SER A 76 -8.83 -17.08 2.08
CA SER A 76 -8.11 -17.78 1.00
C SER A 76 -8.00 -16.89 -0.25
N LYS A 77 -9.10 -16.24 -0.64
CA LYS A 77 -9.14 -15.31 -1.77
C LYS A 77 -8.34 -14.05 -1.50
N GLN A 78 -8.43 -13.50 -0.28
CA GLN A 78 -7.57 -12.36 0.11
C GLN A 78 -6.10 -12.71 -0.05
N LEU A 79 -5.68 -13.89 0.42
CA LEU A 79 -4.30 -14.36 0.29
C LEU A 79 -3.89 -14.52 -1.17
N GLN A 80 -4.72 -15.16 -1.99
CA GLN A 80 -4.45 -15.32 -3.41
C GLN A 80 -4.24 -13.96 -4.10
N ILE A 81 -5.18 -13.02 -3.92
CA ILE A 81 -5.08 -11.67 -4.52
C ILE A 81 -3.83 -10.95 -4.02
N ALA A 82 -3.51 -11.05 -2.72
CA ALA A 82 -2.34 -10.39 -2.16
C ALA A 82 -1.02 -10.94 -2.73
N VAL A 83 -0.93 -12.26 -2.97
CA VAL A 83 0.25 -12.87 -3.62
C VAL A 83 0.37 -12.41 -5.06
N GLU A 84 -0.74 -12.37 -5.80
CA GLU A 84 -0.75 -11.87 -7.19
C GLU A 84 -0.32 -10.40 -7.27
N LEU A 85 -0.83 -9.54 -6.38
CA LEU A 85 -0.41 -8.13 -6.31
C LEU A 85 1.07 -7.99 -5.92
N ALA A 86 1.56 -8.82 -5.00
CA ALA A 86 2.96 -8.80 -4.60
C ALA A 86 3.91 -9.20 -5.74
N ALA A 87 3.50 -10.15 -6.58
CA ALA A 87 4.26 -10.56 -7.77
C ALA A 87 4.36 -9.44 -8.83
N GLU A 88 3.38 -8.53 -8.86
CA GLU A 88 3.30 -7.39 -9.76
C GLU A 88 3.94 -6.10 -9.19
N ALA A 89 4.36 -6.13 -7.92
CA ALA A 89 4.95 -4.98 -7.23
C ALA A 89 6.48 -4.94 -7.41
N GLN A 90 7.03 -3.73 -7.44
CA GLN A 90 8.46 -3.50 -7.42
C GLN A 90 8.93 -3.26 -6.00
N PHE A 91 9.82 -4.12 -5.50
CA PHE A 91 10.43 -3.94 -4.18
C PHE A 91 11.65 -3.02 -4.26
N HIS A 92 11.68 -2.04 -3.35
CA HIS A 92 12.81 -1.13 -3.15
C HIS A 92 13.31 -1.30 -1.71
N PRO A 93 14.51 -1.88 -1.48
CA PRO A 93 15.11 -1.89 -0.15
C PRO A 93 15.42 -0.44 0.28
N LYS A 94 15.38 -0.18 1.59
CA LYS A 94 15.81 1.14 2.10
C LYS A 94 17.28 1.38 1.67
N PRO A 95 17.61 2.56 1.12
CA PRO A 95 18.99 2.92 0.78
C PRO A 95 19.94 2.88 1.96
#